data_AF-A0A379X252-F1
#
_entry.id   AF-A0A379X252-F1
#
_cell.length_a   1.000
_cell.length_b   1.000
_cell.length_c   1.000
_cell.angle_alpha   90.00
_cell.angle_beta   90.00
_cell.angle_gamma   90.00
#
_symmetry.space_group_name_H-M   'P 1'
#
loop_
_entity.id
_entity.type
_entity.pdbx_description
1 polymer ?
#
loop_
_entity_poly.entity_id
_entity_poly.type
_entity_poly.pdbx_seq_one_letter_code
_entity_poly.pdbx_strand_id
1 'polypeptide(L)'
;MLSRAVLPRILGALFYYSPERPEVKALFDCLPTLPELYPWRDRGHIESLCASWSLPDDDALTWQFSVLFEGQGKMPVPPWGSVYLEKDNLLMGKPPPIIELFYSRREWYSLTVNARRKISLA
;
A
#
# COMPACT_ATOMS: atom_id res chain seq x y z
N MET A 1 18.60 5.80 -16.32
CA MET A 1 18.20 4.66 -15.46
C MET A 1 17.10 5.14 -14.52
N LEU A 2 15.85 4.74 -14.76
CA LEU A 2 14.79 4.97 -13.77
C LEU A 2 15.10 4.14 -12.53
N SER A 3 14.99 4.74 -11.34
CA SER A 3 15.38 4.05 -10.12
C SER A 3 14.43 2.86 -9.90
N ARG A 4 14.97 1.67 -9.59
CA ARG A 4 14.16 0.48 -9.27
C ARG A 4 13.25 0.68 -8.05
N ALA A 5 13.41 1.80 -7.34
CA ALA A 5 12.60 2.21 -6.20
C ALA A 5 11.40 3.11 -6.58
N VAL A 6 11.29 3.61 -7.81
CA VAL A 6 10.16 4.48 -8.21
C VAL A 6 8.85 3.70 -8.19
N LEU A 7 8.81 2.55 -8.86
CA LEU A 7 7.61 1.70 -8.93
C LEU A 7 7.04 1.36 -7.55
N PRO A 8 7.82 0.77 -6.60
CA PRO A 8 7.27 0.44 -5.28
C PRO A 8 6.87 1.67 -4.46
N ARG A 9 7.43 2.86 -4.72
CA ARG A 9 6.99 4.11 -4.07
C ARG A 9 5.64 4.58 -4.59
N ILE A 10 5.43 4.55 -5.91
CA ILE A 10 4.15 4.91 -6.52
C ILE A 10 3.06 3.96 -6.02
N LEU A 11 3.27 2.65 -6.16
CA LEU A 11 2.32 1.65 -5.70
C LEU A 11 2.09 1.76 -4.19
N GLY A 12 3.17 1.87 -3.40
CA GLY A 12 3.04 2.02 -1.95
C GLY A 12 2.21 3.23 -1.55
N ALA A 13 2.38 4.38 -2.22
CA ALA A 13 1.60 5.57 -1.94
C ALA A 13 0.11 5.39 -2.26
N LEU A 14 -0.22 4.77 -3.40
CA LEU A 14 -1.61 4.52 -3.82
C LEU A 14 -2.37 3.57 -2.87
N PHE A 15 -1.68 2.62 -2.24
CA PHE A 15 -2.29 1.67 -1.30
C PHE A 15 -2.25 2.13 0.16
N TYR A 16 -1.44 3.14 0.50
CA TYR A 16 -1.20 3.54 1.90
C TYR A 16 -1.86 4.86 2.28
N TYR A 17 -1.95 5.82 1.34
CA TYR A 17 -2.48 7.15 1.62
C TYR A 17 -3.87 7.33 1.01
N SER A 18 -4.72 8.12 1.68
CA SER A 18 -6.04 8.48 1.15
C SER A 18 -5.92 9.11 -0.25
N PRO A 19 -6.79 8.73 -1.19
CA PRO A 19 -6.83 9.29 -2.55
C PRO A 19 -7.20 10.79 -2.56
N GLU A 20 -7.70 11.34 -1.45
CA GLU A 20 -7.99 12.77 -1.34
C GLU A 20 -6.72 13.63 -1.28
N ARG A 21 -5.57 13.03 -0.93
CA ARG A 21 -4.31 13.76 -0.84
C ARG A 21 -3.86 14.24 -2.23
N PRO A 22 -3.51 15.53 -2.40
CA PRO A 22 -3.08 16.06 -3.70
C PRO A 22 -1.92 15.29 -4.33
N GLU A 23 -0.98 14.82 -3.51
CA GLU A 23 0.17 14.05 -3.98
C GLU A 23 -0.24 12.69 -4.54
N VAL A 24 -1.28 12.06 -3.96
CA VAL A 24 -1.81 10.77 -4.41
C VAL A 24 -2.66 10.96 -5.66
N LYS A 25 -3.47 12.03 -5.72
CA LYS A 25 -4.21 12.41 -6.93
C LYS A 25 -3.29 12.53 -8.14
N ALA A 26 -2.17 13.24 -7.99
CA ALA A 26 -1.18 13.40 -9.04
C ALA A 26 -0.52 12.07 -9.49
N LEU A 27 -0.50 11.04 -8.65
CA LEU A 27 0.03 9.72 -9.02
C LEU A 27 -0.90 8.98 -9.98
N PHE A 28 -2.22 9.24 -9.94
CA PHE A 28 -3.15 8.63 -10.89
C PHE A 28 -2.87 9.09 -12.32
N ASP A 29 -2.54 10.36 -12.51
CA ASP A 29 -2.12 10.91 -13.82
C ASP A 29 -0.82 10.28 -14.33
N CYS A 30 0.01 9.75 -13.42
CA CYS A 30 1.26 9.08 -13.77
C CYS A 30 1.06 7.60 -14.14
N LEU A 31 -0.08 6.97 -13.81
CA LEU A 31 -0.33 5.55 -14.06
C LEU A 31 -0.17 5.13 -15.52
N PRO A 32 -0.59 5.93 -16.53
CA PRO A 32 -0.38 5.58 -17.94
C PRO A 32 1.10 5.43 -18.33
N THR A 33 2.03 6.03 -17.57
CA THR A 33 3.47 5.94 -17.82
C THR A 33 4.13 4.70 -17.19
N LEU A 34 3.41 3.93 -16.38
CA LEU A 34 3.92 2.73 -15.71
C LEU A 34 4.63 1.72 -16.64
N PRO A 35 4.14 1.42 -17.86
CA PRO A 35 4.81 0.51 -18.79
C PRO A 35 6.27 0.90 -19.10
N GLU A 36 6.60 2.18 -18.99
CA GLU A 36 7.94 2.73 -19.26
C GLU A 36 8.82 2.78 -18.02
N LEU A 37 8.20 2.85 -16.82
CA LEU A 37 8.90 3.01 -15.55
C LEU A 37 9.60 1.72 -15.07
N TYR A 38 9.24 0.57 -15.62
CA TYR A 38 9.76 -0.72 -15.18
C TYR A 38 9.90 -1.71 -16.35
N PRO A 39 10.92 -2.59 -16.35
CA PRO A 39 11.05 -3.65 -17.34
C PRO A 39 10.07 -4.79 -17.03
N TRP A 40 8.79 -4.59 -17.36
CA TRP A 40 7.74 -5.59 -17.17
C TRP A 40 8.02 -6.85 -18.02
N ARG A 41 7.69 -8.02 -17.49
CA ARG A 41 7.80 -9.29 -18.24
C ARG A 41 6.84 -9.31 -19.43
N ASP A 42 5.63 -8.79 -19.24
CA ASP A 42 4.62 -8.64 -20.28
C ASP A 42 4.20 -7.16 -20.33
N ARG A 43 4.85 -6.40 -21.20
CA ARG A 43 4.58 -4.97 -21.35
C ARG A 43 3.20 -4.71 -21.96
N GLY A 44 2.79 -5.48 -22.96
CA GLY A 44 1.52 -5.28 -23.66
C GLY A 44 0.31 -5.48 -22.74
N HIS A 45 0.40 -6.43 -21.81
CA HIS A 45 -0.62 -6.61 -20.78
C HIS A 45 -0.72 -5.39 -19.84
N ILE A 46 0.41 -4.84 -19.39
CA ILE A 46 0.42 -3.66 -18.52
C ILE A 46 -0.10 -2.41 -19.26
N GLU A 47 0.27 -2.22 -20.52
CA GLU A 47 -0.27 -1.14 -21.36
C GLU A 47 -1.80 -1.26 -21.50
N SER A 48 -2.30 -2.48 -21.72
CA SER A 48 -3.74 -2.74 -21.80
C SER A 48 -4.45 -2.45 -20.48
N LEU A 49 -3.87 -2.86 -19.34
CA LEU A 49 -4.41 -2.56 -18.01
C LEU A 49 -4.49 -1.05 -17.76
N CYS A 50 -3.40 -0.32 -18.01
CA CYS A 50 -3.34 1.12 -17.86
C CYS A 50 -4.35 1.84 -18.78
N ALA A 51 -4.52 1.37 -20.02
CA ALA A 51 -5.50 1.94 -20.95
C ALA A 51 -6.96 1.62 -20.59
N SER A 52 -7.21 0.45 -19.99
CA SER A 52 -8.55 0.03 -19.56
C SER A 52 -8.99 0.63 -18.21
N TRP A 53 -8.08 1.34 -17.53
CA TRP A 53 -8.33 1.89 -16.21
C TRP A 53 -9.26 3.10 -16.30
N SER A 54 -10.53 2.92 -15.92
CA SER A 54 -11.44 4.03 -15.66
C SER A 54 -11.33 4.44 -14.20
N LEU A 55 -10.85 5.65 -13.93
CA LEU A 55 -10.94 6.21 -12.58
C LEU A 55 -12.42 6.45 -12.21
N PRO A 56 -12.89 5.92 -11.08
CA PRO A 56 -14.18 6.32 -10.53
C PRO A 56 -14.14 7.79 -10.11
N ASP A 57 -15.31 8.38 -9.85
CA ASP A 57 -15.39 9.72 -9.26
C ASP A 57 -14.70 9.78 -7.90
N ASP A 58 -14.28 10.98 -7.50
CA ASP A 58 -13.50 11.22 -6.28
C ASP A 58 -14.20 10.69 -5.01
N ASP A 59 -15.52 10.82 -4.93
CA ASP A 59 -16.32 10.37 -3.79
C ASP A 59 -16.37 8.84 -3.74
N ALA A 60 -16.62 8.19 -4.89
CA ALA A 60 -16.58 6.74 -5.01
C ALA A 60 -15.19 6.17 -4.72
N LEU A 61 -14.13 6.82 -5.20
CA LEU A 61 -12.75 6.39 -4.95
C LEU A 61 -12.41 6.46 -3.46
N THR A 62 -12.79 7.56 -2.80
CA THR A 62 -12.59 7.77 -1.36
C THR A 62 -13.36 6.74 -0.55
N TRP A 63 -14.62 6.51 -0.89
CA TRP A 63 -15.45 5.50 -0.24
C TRP A 63 -14.87 4.08 -0.41
N GLN A 64 -14.47 3.71 -1.63
CA GLN A 64 -13.82 2.42 -1.91
C GLN A 64 -12.53 2.26 -1.11
N PHE A 65 -11.69 3.29 -1.05
CA PHE A 65 -10.47 3.27 -0.25
C PHE A 65 -10.78 3.02 1.23
N SER A 66 -11.78 3.72 1.79
CA SER A 66 -12.14 3.57 3.20
C SER A 66 -12.67 2.17 3.53
N VAL A 67 -13.48 1.59 2.64
CA VAL A 67 -13.99 0.20 2.78
C VAL A 67 -12.87 -0.83 2.68
N LEU A 68 -11.95 -0.66 1.73
CA LEU A 68 -10.90 -1.64 1.44
C LEU A 68 -9.74 -1.57 2.43
N PHE A 69 -9.35 -0.37 2.88
CA PHE A 69 -8.08 -0.14 3.59
C PHE A 69 -8.21 0.53 4.96
N GLU A 70 -9.26 1.30 5.23
CA GLU A 70 -9.41 2.01 6.53
C GLU A 70 -10.34 1.31 7.52
N GLY A 71 -11.25 0.46 7.03
CA GLY A 71 -11.98 -0.49 7.87
C GLY A 71 -13.24 0.07 8.48
N GLN A 72 -14.06 0.77 7.70
CA GLN A 72 -15.45 1.01 8.06
C GLN A 72 -16.25 -0.31 7.97
N GLY A 73 -16.11 -1.17 8.98
CA GLY A 73 -16.76 -2.48 9.07
C GLY A 73 -15.85 -3.66 8.71
N LYS A 74 -16.38 -4.65 7.99
CA LYS A 74 -15.61 -5.85 7.61
C LYS A 74 -14.66 -5.50 6.46
N MET A 75 -13.37 -5.37 6.77
CA MET A 75 -12.33 -5.11 5.78
C MET A 75 -12.07 -6.36 4.94
N PRO A 76 -12.42 -6.39 3.64
CA PRO A 76 -12.32 -7.60 2.83
C PRO A 76 -10.89 -7.91 2.39
N VAL A 77 -10.04 -6.89 2.28
CA VAL A 77 -8.64 -6.99 1.80
C VAL A 77 -7.67 -6.27 2.73
N PRO A 78 -7.56 -6.69 4.00
CA PRO A 78 -6.69 -6.02 4.96
C PRO A 78 -5.26 -5.89 4.44
N PRO A 79 -4.65 -4.70 4.43
CA PRO A 79 -3.32 -4.48 3.84
C PRO A 79 -2.18 -5.04 4.69
N TRP A 80 -2.49 -5.74 5.79
CA TRP A 80 -1.49 -6.35 6.67
C TRP A 80 -1.21 -7.78 6.24
N GLY A 81 0.03 -8.04 5.80
CA GLY A 81 0.46 -9.37 5.39
C GLY A 81 0.24 -10.46 6.45
N SER A 82 0.21 -10.11 7.74
CA SER A 82 -0.09 -11.05 8.83
C SER A 82 -1.48 -11.68 8.71
N VAL A 83 -2.47 -10.97 8.14
CA VAL A 83 -3.83 -11.50 8.00
C VAL A 83 -3.90 -12.64 6.99
N TYR A 84 -3.05 -12.62 5.96
CA TYR A 84 -2.98 -13.70 4.96
C TYR A 84 -2.00 -14.81 5.35
N LEU A 85 -1.12 -14.56 6.32
CA LEU A 85 -0.07 -15.50 6.74
C LEU A 85 -0.45 -16.28 8.00
N GLU A 86 -1.29 -15.71 8.87
CA GLU A 86 -1.79 -16.41 10.06
C GLU A 86 -3.19 -16.97 9.80
N LYS A 87 -3.38 -18.27 10.11
CA LYS A 87 -4.64 -19.00 9.93
C LYS A 87 -5.85 -18.38 10.66
N ASP A 88 -5.60 -17.55 11.67
CA ASP A 88 -6.62 -17.04 12.58
C ASP A 88 -7.16 -15.66 12.18
N ASN A 89 -6.71 -15.12 11.03
CA ASN A 89 -7.23 -13.85 10.47
C ASN A 89 -7.14 -12.67 11.47
N LEU A 90 -6.22 -12.76 12.44
CA LEU A 90 -6.03 -11.80 13.51
C LEU A 90 -5.24 -10.59 13.00
N LEU A 91 -5.86 -9.41 13.11
CA LEU A 91 -5.18 -8.13 13.03
C LEU A 91 -4.11 -8.09 14.14
N MET A 92 -2.84 -7.83 13.80
CA MET A 92 -1.69 -7.84 14.71
C MET A 92 -1.21 -9.21 15.20
N GLY A 93 -1.32 -10.24 14.36
CA GLY A 93 -0.51 -11.45 14.46
C GLY A 93 0.99 -11.17 14.63
N LYS A 94 1.74 -12.10 15.22
CA LYS A 94 3.19 -11.93 15.43
C LYS A 94 3.83 -11.66 14.07
N PRO A 95 4.64 -10.60 13.90
CA PRO A 95 5.28 -10.37 12.61
C PRO A 95 6.05 -11.64 12.24
N PRO A 96 5.94 -12.14 10.99
CA PRO A 96 6.68 -13.33 10.59
C PRO A 96 8.16 -13.12 10.92
N PRO A 97 8.88 -14.14 11.41
CA PRO A 97 10.23 -13.99 11.98
C PRO A 97 11.22 -13.23 11.09
N ILE A 98 11.01 -13.29 9.76
CA ILE A 98 11.82 -12.59 8.77
C ILE A 98 11.69 -11.05 8.84
N ILE A 99 10.51 -10.52 9.17
CA ILE A 99 10.28 -9.09 9.35
C ILE A 99 10.95 -8.64 10.66
N GLU A 100 10.79 -9.42 11.73
CA GLU A 100 11.43 -9.15 13.02
C GLU A 100 12.96 -9.16 12.92
N LEU A 101 13.54 -10.14 12.21
CA LEU A 101 14.97 -10.22 11.91
C LEU A 101 15.46 -9.06 11.02
N PHE A 102 14.63 -8.59 10.08
CA PHE A 102 14.98 -7.44 9.24
C PHE A 102 15.05 -6.14 10.05
N TYR A 103 14.08 -5.92 10.95
CA TYR A 103 14.05 -4.73 11.81
C TYR A 103 15.13 -4.76 12.89
N SER A 104 15.42 -5.92 13.49
CA SER A 104 16.48 -6.06 14.51
C SER A 104 17.88 -5.86 13.92
N ARG A 105 18.11 -6.28 12.67
CA ARG A 105 19.39 -6.07 11.97
C ARG A 105 19.69 -4.63 11.55
N ARG A 106 18.71 -3.72 11.53
CA ARG A 106 18.91 -2.34 11.06
C ARG A 106 18.81 -1.26 12.14
N GLU A 107 18.69 -1.60 13.42
CA GLU A 107 18.50 -0.64 14.53
C GLU A 107 17.21 0.22 14.46
N TRP A 108 16.20 -0.20 13.69
CA TRP A 108 14.92 0.54 13.55
C TRP A 108 13.92 0.28 14.69
N TYR A 109 14.27 -0.56 15.66
CA TYR A 109 13.40 -0.93 16.78
C TYR A 109 13.11 0.23 17.74
N SER A 110 14.00 1.21 17.87
CA SER A 110 13.80 2.32 18.84
C SER A 110 12.75 3.35 18.39
N LEU A 111 12.56 3.53 17.08
CA LEU A 111 11.59 4.49 16.53
C LEU A 111 10.15 3.97 16.55
N THR A 112 9.95 2.67 16.37
CA THR A 112 8.61 2.05 16.35
C THR A 112 8.05 1.80 17.75
N VAL A 113 8.89 1.55 18.75
CA VAL A 113 8.45 1.38 20.15
C VAL A 113 7.95 2.72 20.74
N ASN A 114 8.54 3.86 20.37
CA ASN A 114 8.07 5.17 20.80
C ASN A 114 6.73 5.58 20.17
N ALA A 115 6.43 5.13 18.94
CA ALA A 115 5.12 5.33 18.33
C ALA A 115 4.00 4.53 19.04
N ARG A 116 4.33 3.37 19.65
CA ARG A 116 3.37 2.55 20.42
C ARG A 116 2.88 3.23 21.69
N ARG A 117 3.60 4.19 22.27
CA ARG A 117 3.16 4.93 23.47
C ARG A 117 2.14 6.03 23.19
N LYS A 118 1.94 6.45 21.93
CA LYS A 118 1.04 7.58 21.61
C LYS A 118 -0.37 7.18 21.17
N ILE A 119 -0.63 5.90 20.92
CA ILE A 119 -1.96 5.40 20.48
C ILE A 119 -2.73 4.76 21.65
N SER A 120 -2.20 4.84 22.88
CA SER A 120 -2.93 4.50 24.10
C SER A 120 -2.94 5.72 25.00
N LEU A 121 -3.93 6.59 24.78
CA LEU A 121 -4.54 7.54 25.73
C LEU A 121 -5.56 8.39 24.95
N ALA A 122 -6.74 7.79 24.76
CA ALA A 122 -8.03 8.46 24.81
C ALA A 122 -8.97 7.50 25.55
#